data_AF-Q2JEP1-F1
#
_entry.id   AF-Q2JEP1-F1
#
_cell.length_a   1.000
_cell.length_b   1.000
_cell.length_c   1.000
_cell.angle_alpha   90.00
_cell.angle_beta   90.00
_cell.angle_gamma   90.00
#
_symmetry.space_group_name_H-M   'P 1'
#
loop_
_entity.id
_entity.type
_entity.pdbx_description
1 polymer ?
#
loop_
_entity_poly.entity_id
_entity_poly.type
_entity_poly.pdbx_seq_one_letter_code
_entity_poly.pdbx_strand_id
1 'polypeptide(L)'
;MAVQVRVPTILRTYTGGSKLVEGTGDTVAALFLDLDSRYAGLRGRLVTGDNGSELHRFVNIYVNDEDVRFLGGLDAKLSDGDEVTILPAVAGGSVDVGEFPGSAEVPGSEGLAVLSPGMSPGRH
;
A
#
# COMPACT_ATOMS: atom_id res chain seq x y z
N MET A 1 16.70 -2.93 13.84
CA MET A 1 15.81 -3.84 13.12
C MET A 1 14.74 -3.01 12.46
N ALA A 2 14.69 -3.00 11.13
CA ALA A 2 13.79 -2.19 10.34
C ALA A 2 12.67 -3.08 9.76
N VAL A 3 11.42 -2.67 10.00
CA VAL A 3 10.21 -3.32 9.51
C VAL A 3 9.47 -2.31 8.63
N GLN A 4 9.05 -2.73 7.44
CA GLN A 4 8.28 -1.89 6.53
C GLN A 4 6.79 -2.01 6.86
N VAL A 5 6.10 -0.89 7.01
CA VAL A 5 4.69 -0.86 7.41
C VAL A 5 3.84 -0.19 6.33
N ARG A 6 2.92 -0.97 5.74
CA ARG A 6 1.96 -0.47 4.75
C ARG A 6 0.75 0.15 5.43
N VAL A 7 0.51 1.43 5.11
CA VAL A 7 -0.51 2.25 5.76
C VAL A 7 -1.68 2.48 4.79
N PRO A 8 -2.90 2.03 5.15
CA PRO A 8 -4.08 2.17 4.32
C PRO A 8 -4.51 3.64 4.28
N THR A 9 -5.15 4.05 3.19
CA THR A 9 -5.49 5.46 2.91
C THR A 9 -6.16 6.17 4.08
N ILE A 10 -7.08 5.49 4.78
CA ILE A 10 -7.82 6.06 5.93
C ILE A 10 -6.93 6.41 7.14
N LEU A 11 -5.75 5.80 7.25
CA LEU A 11 -4.80 6.05 8.34
C LEU A 11 -3.66 6.97 7.92
N ARG A 12 -3.55 7.33 6.63
CA ARG A 12 -2.45 8.16 6.13
C ARG A 12 -2.47 9.60 6.67
N THR A 13 -3.59 10.05 7.24
CA THR A 13 -3.66 11.33 7.98
C THR A 13 -2.72 11.35 9.20
N TYR A 14 -2.39 10.21 9.78
CA TYR A 14 -1.42 10.10 10.88
C TYR A 14 0.03 10.12 10.39
N THR A 15 0.28 9.67 9.15
CA THR A 15 1.63 9.50 8.58
C THR A 15 2.00 10.59 7.55
N GLY A 16 1.30 11.73 7.58
CA GLY A 16 1.54 12.84 6.65
C GLY A 16 1.29 12.48 5.17
N GLY A 17 0.42 11.51 4.91
CA GLY A 17 0.12 11.04 3.55
C GLY A 17 0.95 9.84 3.10
N SER A 18 1.97 9.41 3.85
CA SER A 18 2.84 8.32 3.41
C SER A 18 2.12 6.96 3.44
N LYS A 19 2.22 6.23 2.33
CA LYS A 19 1.69 4.86 2.18
C LYS A 19 2.57 3.79 2.84
N LEU A 20 3.84 4.10 3.04
CA LEU A 20 4.85 3.21 3.56
C LEU A 20 5.66 3.97 4.59
N VAL A 21 5.79 3.40 5.78
CA VAL A 21 6.61 3.96 6.85
C VAL A 21 7.47 2.84 7.42
N GLU A 22 8.65 3.19 7.93
CA GLU A 22 9.50 2.23 8.62
C GLU A 22 9.19 2.24 10.12
N GLY A 23 9.35 1.12 10.78
CA GLY A 23 9.31 1.04 12.24
C GLY A 23 10.21 -0.05 12.80
N THR A 24 10.30 -0.07 14.12
CA THR A 24 11.20 -0.95 14.85
C THR A 24 10.48 -1.61 16.03
N GLY A 25 10.79 -2.89 16.28
CA GLY A 25 10.25 -3.63 17.42
C GLY A 25 10.30 -5.14 17.19
N ASP A 26 10.54 -5.88 18.28
CA ASP A 26 10.63 -7.35 18.24
C ASP A 26 9.26 -8.05 18.15
N THR A 27 8.17 -7.30 18.38
CA THR A 27 6.78 -7.75 18.27
C THR A 27 5.90 -6.70 17.63
N VAL A 28 4.71 -7.12 17.17
CA VAL A 28 3.67 -6.21 16.65
C VAL A 28 3.30 -5.13 17.67
N ALA A 29 3.19 -5.45 18.96
CA ALA A 29 2.93 -4.47 20.02
C ALA A 29 4.05 -3.41 20.12
N ALA A 30 5.31 -3.85 20.11
CA ALA A 30 6.46 -2.96 20.19
C ALA A 30 6.54 -2.05 18.96
N LEU A 31 6.31 -2.61 17.76
CA LEU A 31 6.23 -1.85 16.52
C LEU A 31 5.15 -0.77 16.58
N PHE A 32 3.96 -1.08 17.10
CA PHE A 32 2.88 -0.10 17.20
C PHE A 32 3.18 1.00 18.21
N LEU A 33 3.89 0.71 19.29
CA LEU A 33 4.35 1.72 20.24
C LEU A 33 5.38 2.65 19.59
N ASP A 34 6.34 2.10 18.86
CA ASP A 34 7.36 2.86 18.12
C ASP A 34 6.72 3.76 17.04
N LEU A 35 5.77 3.23 16.26
CA LEU A 35 5.02 4.01 15.29
C LEU A 35 4.23 5.14 15.95
N ASP A 36 3.55 4.90 17.07
CA ASP A 36 2.77 5.93 17.76
C ASP A 36 3.64 7.07 18.30
N SER A 37 4.87 6.78 18.73
CA SER A 37 5.82 7.80 19.18
C SER A 37 6.17 8.81 18.08
N ARG A 38 6.07 8.40 16.82
CA ARG A 38 6.37 9.20 15.62
C ARG A 38 5.12 9.71 14.90
N TYR A 39 4.01 8.99 15.04
CA TYR A 39 2.71 9.24 14.41
C TYR A 39 1.60 9.21 15.47
N ALA A 40 1.57 10.24 16.31
CA ALA A 40 0.72 10.29 17.50
C ALA A 40 -0.76 9.97 17.21
N GLY A 41 -1.30 9.01 17.95
CA GLY A 41 -2.71 8.60 17.87
C GLY A 41 -2.99 7.50 16.83
N LEU A 42 -1.98 7.07 16.06
CA LEU A 42 -2.12 5.95 15.13
C LEU A 42 -2.45 4.66 15.88
N ARG A 43 -1.75 4.36 16.98
CA ARG A 43 -1.95 3.11 17.73
C ARG A 43 -3.37 3.00 18.26
N GLY A 44 -4.00 4.10 18.67
CA GLY A 44 -5.40 4.14 19.12
C GLY A 44 -6.43 3.73 18.05
N ARG A 45 -6.03 3.60 16.78
CA ARG A 45 -6.86 3.03 15.70
C ARG A 45 -6.65 1.54 15.48
N LEU A 46 -5.53 1.00 15.95
CA LEU A 46 -5.09 -0.38 15.69
C LEU A 46 -5.40 -1.31 16.86
N VAL A 47 -5.35 -0.80 18.09
CA VAL A 47 -5.56 -1.58 19.31
C VAL A 47 -6.71 -1.03 20.14
N THR A 48 -7.22 -1.87 21.03
CA THR A 48 -8.30 -1.60 21.99
C THR A 48 -7.99 -2.29 23.32
N GLY A 49 -8.88 -2.16 24.30
CA GLY A 49 -8.72 -2.73 25.62
C GLY A 49 -7.81 -1.89 26.52
N ASP A 50 -7.67 -2.32 27.77
CA ASP A 50 -6.86 -1.62 28.77
C ASP A 50 -5.40 -1.55 28.29
N ASN A 51 -4.85 -0.34 28.20
CA ASN A 51 -3.51 -0.06 27.68
C ASN A 51 -3.22 -0.62 26.27
N GLY A 52 -4.26 -0.89 25.46
CA GLY A 52 -4.10 -1.42 24.11
C GLY A 52 -3.65 -2.88 24.08
N SER A 53 -4.21 -3.70 24.98
CA SER A 53 -3.92 -5.13 25.13
C SER A 53 -4.47 -6.02 24.01
N GLU A 54 -5.37 -5.51 23.16
CA GLU A 54 -6.06 -6.30 22.15
C GLU A 54 -6.05 -5.61 20.79
N LEU A 55 -6.04 -6.39 19.70
CA LEU A 55 -6.23 -5.84 18.35
C LEU A 55 -7.67 -5.36 18.17
N HIS A 56 -7.83 -4.22 17.50
CA HIS A 56 -9.15 -3.70 17.18
C HIS A 56 -9.87 -4.65 16.20
N ARG A 57 -11.14 -5.00 16.48
CA ARG A 57 -11.91 -5.97 15.67
C ARG A 57 -12.11 -5.58 14.21
N PHE A 58 -12.01 -4.29 13.90
CA PHE A 58 -12.17 -3.75 12.56
C PHE A 58 -10.83 -3.48 11.86
N VAL A 59 -9.74 -4.06 12.36
CA VAL A 59 -8.43 -3.98 11.74
C VAL A 59 -7.85 -5.39 11.66
N ASN A 60 -7.33 -5.73 10.49
CA ASN A 60 -6.56 -6.93 10.26
C ASN A 60 -5.10 -6.51 10.06
N ILE A 61 -4.21 -7.25 10.70
CA ILE A 61 -2.77 -7.00 10.63
C ILE A 61 -2.13 -8.25 10.07
N TYR A 62 -1.25 -8.06 9.10
CA TYR A 62 -0.54 -9.15 8.44
C TYR A 62 0.96 -8.92 8.60
N VAL A 63 1.72 -9.98 8.85
CA VAL A 63 3.18 -10.02 8.76
C VAL A 63 3.52 -10.92 7.59
N ASN A 64 4.17 -10.39 6.55
CA ASN A 64 4.49 -11.11 5.31
C ASN A 64 3.27 -11.91 4.76
N ASP A 65 2.14 -11.23 4.61
CA ASP A 65 0.86 -11.78 4.13
C ASP A 65 0.14 -12.78 5.07
N GLU A 66 0.65 -13.02 6.27
CA GLU A 66 0.03 -13.92 7.26
C GLU A 66 -0.66 -13.15 8.39
N ASP A 67 -1.94 -13.45 8.68
CA ASP A 67 -2.72 -12.74 9.70
C ASP A 67 -2.18 -13.03 11.10
N VAL A 68 -1.80 -11.96 11.81
CA VAL A 68 -1.14 -12.06 13.12
C VAL A 68 -1.99 -12.77 14.17
N ARG A 69 -3.32 -12.85 14.01
CA ARG A 69 -4.20 -13.59 14.93
C ARG A 69 -3.85 -15.08 15.00
N PHE A 70 -3.26 -15.63 13.95
CA PHE A 70 -2.75 -17.01 13.94
C PHE A 70 -1.28 -17.11 14.41
N LEU A 71 -0.60 -15.97 14.58
CA LEU A 71 0.81 -15.85 14.97
C LEU A 71 1.03 -15.38 16.41
N GLY A 72 -0.02 -15.26 17.21
CA GLY A 72 0.05 -14.77 18.60
C GLY A 72 -0.43 -13.33 18.79
N GLY A 73 -1.04 -12.74 17.77
CA GLY A 73 -1.66 -11.41 17.82
C GLY A 73 -0.63 -10.32 18.02
N LEU A 74 -0.77 -9.56 19.11
CA LEU A 74 0.15 -8.49 19.47
C LEU A 74 1.55 -8.98 19.86
N ASP A 75 1.68 -10.24 20.29
CA ASP A 75 2.98 -10.83 20.64
C ASP A 75 3.69 -11.48 19.44
N ALA A 76 3.05 -11.50 18.26
CA ALA A 76 3.65 -12.04 17.04
C ALA A 76 5.03 -11.42 16.81
N LYS A 77 6.04 -12.29 16.66
CA LYS A 77 7.44 -11.89 16.50
C LYS A 77 7.69 -11.31 15.13
N LEU A 78 8.52 -10.28 15.08
CA LEU A 78 8.97 -9.65 13.85
C LEU A 78 10.47 -9.92 13.67
N SER A 79 10.90 -10.01 12.41
CA SER A 79 12.29 -10.11 11.96
C SER A 79 12.70 -8.88 11.14
N ASP A 80 14.00 -8.60 11.06
CA ASP A 80 14.52 -7.50 10.24
C ASP A 80 14.14 -7.72 8.77
N GLY A 81 13.61 -6.69 8.12
CA GLY A 81 13.14 -6.75 6.75
C GLY A 81 11.71 -7.25 6.56
N ASP A 82 11.00 -7.63 7.65
CA ASP A 82 9.59 -8.02 7.55
C ASP A 82 8.71 -6.88 7.02
N GLU A 83 7.63 -7.27 6.34
CA GLU A 83 6.56 -6.37 5.93
C GLU A 83 5.33 -6.55 6.80
N VAL A 84 4.84 -5.45 7.40
CA VAL A 84 3.60 -5.40 8.16
C VAL A 84 2.55 -4.62 7.38
N THR A 85 1.41 -5.25 7.10
CA THR A 85 0.29 -4.61 6.41
C THR A 85 -0.87 -4.37 7.36
N ILE A 86 -1.34 -3.12 7.40
CA ILE A 86 -2.53 -2.73 8.15
C ILE A 86 -3.71 -2.65 7.18
N LEU A 87 -4.72 -3.49 7.39
CA LEU A 87 -5.92 -3.52 6.54
C LEU A 87 -7.16 -3.27 7.39
N PRO A 88 -7.92 -2.18 7.17
CA PRO A 88 -9.20 -2.01 7.83
C PRO A 88 -10.18 -3.06 7.32
N ALA A 89 -11.00 -3.59 8.23
CA ALA A 89 -12.05 -4.54 7.91
C ALA A 89 -13.20 -3.80 7.19
N VAL A 90 -13.06 -3.64 5.89
CA VAL A 90 -14.12 -3.19 4.99
C VAL A 90 -14.50 -4.34 4.06
N ALA A 91 -15.80 -4.53 3.81
CA ALA A 91 -16.22 -5.33 2.66
C ALA A 91 -15.61 -4.68 1.40
N GLY A 92 -14.95 -5.49 0.57
CA GLY A 92 -13.98 -5.10 -0.47
C GLY A 92 -14.21 -3.74 -1.16
N GLY A 93 -13.16 -2.91 -1.16
CA GLY A 93 -13.07 -1.70 -1.96
C GLY A 93 -12.02 -1.86 -3.06
N SER A 94 -12.38 -1.45 -4.27
CA SER A 94 -11.67 -1.59 -5.54
C SER A 94 -10.16 -1.42 -5.46
N VAL A 95 -9.46 -2.29 -6.19
CA VAL A 95 -8.02 -2.21 -6.51
C VAL A 95 -7.66 -0.80 -6.97
N ASP A 96 -6.95 -0.07 -6.12
CA ASP A 96 -6.10 1.02 -6.57
C ASP A 96 -4.90 0.35 -7.23
N VAL A 97 -5.03 0.06 -8.53
CA VAL A 97 -3.89 -0.26 -9.38
C VAL A 97 -3.07 1.01 -9.50
N GLY A 98 -2.22 1.26 -8.50
CA GLY A 98 -1.22 2.31 -8.58
C GLY A 98 -0.45 2.16 -9.88
N GLU A 99 -0.51 3.21 -10.71
CA GLU A 99 0.17 3.31 -12.00
C GLU A 99 1.54 2.61 -11.98
N PHE A 100 1.76 1.69 -12.91
CA PHE A 100 3.11 1.24 -13.24
C PHE A 100 3.82 2.38 -13.98
N PRO A 101 4.92 2.93 -13.46
CA PRO A 101 5.75 3.82 -14.26
C PRO A 101 6.57 2.98 -15.25
N GLY A 102 6.25 3.12 -16.53
CA GLY A 102 7.18 2.82 -17.62
C GLY A 102 7.09 1.42 -18.23
N SER A 103 6.60 1.36 -19.46
CA SER A 103 7.19 0.50 -20.48
C SER A 103 7.16 1.23 -21.82
N ALA A 104 8.33 1.78 -22.13
CA ALA A 104 8.95 1.92 -23.43
C ALA A 104 8.09 2.38 -24.63
N GLU A 105 8.43 3.57 -25.08
CA GLU A 105 8.50 4.01 -26.48
C GLU A 105 8.51 2.86 -27.50
N VAL A 106 7.56 2.88 -28.45
CA VAL A 106 7.62 2.07 -29.68
C VAL A 106 8.27 2.91 -30.79
N PRO A 107 9.51 2.62 -31.23
CA PRO A 107 10.07 3.24 -32.42
C PRO A 107 9.39 2.67 -33.67
N GLY A 108 9.31 3.50 -34.70
CA GLY A 108 8.36 3.36 -35.80
C GLY A 108 8.47 2.09 -36.63
N SER A 109 7.34 1.79 -37.28
CA SER A 109 7.30 0.96 -38.47
C SER A 109 6.62 1.73 -39.60
N GLU A 110 7.33 1.72 -40.70
CA GLU A 110 7.17 2.54 -41.89
C GLU A 110 5.97 2.08 -42.74
N GLY A 111 5.43 3.03 -43.51
CA GLY A 111 4.90 2.73 -44.84
C GLY A 111 3.46 2.24 -44.93
N LEU A 112 2.53 3.18 -45.17
CA LEU A 112 1.55 2.94 -46.23
C LEU A 112 1.21 4.25 -46.95
N ALA A 113 1.86 4.42 -48.10
CA ALA A 113 1.55 5.44 -49.07
C ALA A 113 0.14 5.21 -49.62
N VAL A 114 -0.80 6.09 -49.29
CA VAL A 114 -2.06 6.20 -50.03
C VAL A 114 -1.83 7.07 -51.26
N LEU A 115 -1.64 6.40 -52.39
CA LEU A 115 -1.58 7.00 -53.72
C LEU A 115 -2.90 7.74 -54.00
N SER A 116 -2.82 9.07 -54.10
CA SER A 116 -3.87 9.89 -54.68
C SER A 116 -3.67 9.93 -56.21
N PRO A 117 -4.63 9.51 -57.04
CA PRO A 117 -4.61 9.89 -58.44
C PRO A 117 -5.20 11.30 -58.58
N GLY A 118 -4.33 12.26 -58.88
CA GLY A 118 -4.71 13.61 -59.27
C GLY A 118 -5.07 13.73 -60.75
N MET A 119 -5.83 14.80 -61.01
CA MET A 119 -5.88 15.62 -62.23
C MET A 119 -6.85 15.26 -63.39
N SER A 120 -7.95 16.04 -63.46
CA SER A 120 -8.48 16.89 -64.57
C SER A 120 -7.76 16.86 -65.94
N PRO A 121 -8.34 17.31 -67.10
CA PRO A 121 -9.31 18.42 -67.26
C PRO A 121 -10.30 18.33 -68.46
N GLY A 122 -11.17 19.34 -68.65
CA GLY A 122 -11.91 19.50 -69.91
C GLY A 122 -12.80 20.75 -69.99
N ARG A 123 -12.36 21.76 -70.75
CA ARG A 123 -13.08 22.98 -71.15
C ARG A 123 -14.36 22.66 -71.95
N HIS A 124 -15.41 23.46 -71.78
CA HIS A 124 -15.93 24.40 -72.79
C HIS A 124 -16.94 25.36 -72.17
#